data_AF-A0AAJ5BGF6-F1
#
_entry.id   AF-A0AAJ5BGF6-F1
#
_cell.length_a   1.000
_cell.length_b   1.000
_cell.length_c   1.000
_cell.angle_alpha   90.00
_cell.angle_beta   90.00
_cell.angle_gamma   90.00
#
_symmetry.space_group_name_H-M   'P 1'
#
loop_
_entity.id
_entity.type
_entity.pdbx_description
1 polymer ?
#
loop_
_entity_poly.entity_id
_entity_poly.type
_entity_poly.pdbx_seq_one_letter_code
_entity_poly.pdbx_strand_id
1 'polypeptide(L)'
;MFPINTIYIIFGVTAAIIALALFIVFRKHDKLKKGVPALALFAIAGVYFFFVNHVYIVTDDNQVTEYALIKTSDFDLVNGTTVRLVPETKMDKSWLINNGTRPLKFETVIYGNANENPYEFELGGYKSIGLDNAIDYLFVTPPNSIKIKSKSATKGWLHR
;
A
#
# COMPACT_ATOMS: atom_id res chain seq x y z
N MET A 1 2.13 -13.84 3.20
CA MET A 1 1.92 -12.79 2.19
C MET A 1 0.78 -13.22 1.27
N PHE A 2 -0.07 -12.31 0.79
CA PHE A 2 -1.19 -12.62 -0.11
C PHE A 2 -1.22 -11.63 -1.28
N PRO A 3 -1.66 -12.02 -2.49
CA PRO A 3 -1.80 -11.07 -3.59
C PRO A 3 -2.70 -9.90 -3.18
N ILE A 4 -2.33 -8.66 -3.51
CA ILE A 4 -3.06 -7.48 -3.02
C ILE A 4 -4.54 -7.50 -3.44
N ASN A 5 -4.81 -7.96 -4.67
CA ASN A 5 -6.16 -8.15 -5.19
C ASN A 5 -6.99 -9.13 -4.37
N THR A 6 -6.37 -10.18 -3.80
CA THR A 6 -7.07 -11.13 -2.93
C THR A 6 -7.52 -10.45 -1.64
N ILE A 7 -6.67 -9.60 -1.05
CA ILE A 7 -7.04 -8.82 0.14
C ILE A 7 -8.17 -7.84 -0.18
N TYR A 8 -8.12 -7.14 -1.32
CA TYR A 8 -9.22 -6.26 -1.74
C TYR A 8 -10.56 -6.99 -1.85
N ILE A 9 -10.55 -8.20 -2.43
CA ILE A 9 -11.75 -9.04 -2.52
C ILE A 9 -12.24 -9.44 -1.12
N ILE A 10 -11.36 -9.91 -0.24
CA ILE A 10 -11.72 -10.31 1.13
C ILE A 10 -12.34 -9.14 1.89
N PHE A 11 -11.72 -7.95 1.84
CA PHE A 11 -12.23 -6.75 2.50
C PHE A 11 -13.56 -6.30 1.89
N GLY A 12 -13.68 -6.28 0.56
CA GLY A 12 -14.92 -5.91 -0.12
C GLY A 12 -16.09 -6.82 0.23
N VAL A 13 -15.88 -8.13 0.22
CA VAL A 13 -16.90 -9.12 0.59
C VAL A 13 -17.27 -9.00 2.06
N THR A 14 -16.27 -8.87 2.96
CA THR A 14 -16.51 -8.73 4.40
C THR A 14 -17.30 -7.46 4.71
N ALA A 15 -16.94 -6.34 4.09
CA ALA A 15 -17.63 -5.07 4.22
C ALA A 15 -19.10 -5.16 3.75
N ALA A 16 -19.36 -5.85 2.63
CA ALA A 16 -20.71 -6.06 2.13
C ALA A 16 -21.57 -6.91 3.09
N ILE A 17 -21.01 -8.00 3.62
CA ILE A 17 -21.68 -8.87 4.61
C ILE A 17 -22.02 -8.08 5.87
N ILE A 18 -21.07 -7.31 6.40
CA ILE A 18 -21.28 -6.50 7.60
C ILE A 18 -22.33 -5.42 7.35
N ALA A 19 -22.26 -4.71 6.22
CA ALA A 19 -23.25 -3.70 5.86
C ALA A 19 -24.66 -4.29 5.78
N LEU A 20 -24.81 -5.48 5.17
CA LEU A 20 -26.09 -6.18 5.08
C LEU A 20 -26.59 -6.64 6.45
N ALA A 21 -25.73 -7.22 7.29
CA ALA A 21 -26.09 -7.65 8.63
C ALA A 21 -26.56 -6.46 9.49
N LEU A 22 -25.80 -5.35 9.47
CA LEU A 22 -26.16 -4.13 10.19
C LEU A 22 -27.46 -3.52 9.64
N PHE A 23 -27.67 -3.54 8.33
CA PHE A 23 -28.93 -3.11 7.73
C PHE A 23 -30.11 -3.93 8.26
N ILE A 24 -30.01 -5.27 8.28
CA ILE A 24 -31.08 -6.16 8.77
C ILE A 24 -31.38 -5.90 10.25
N VAL A 25 -30.35 -5.75 11.08
CA VAL A 25 -30.50 -5.51 12.53
C VAL A 25 -31.10 -4.13 12.79
N PHE A 26 -30.62 -3.09 12.12
CA PHE A 26 -31.03 -1.71 12.39
C PHE A 26 -32.20 -1.22 11.51
N ARG A 27 -32.76 -2.04 10.61
CA ARG A 27 -33.87 -1.63 9.72
C ARG A 27 -35.08 -1.06 10.45
N LYS A 28 -35.32 -1.46 11.70
CA LYS A 28 -36.43 -0.98 12.54
C LYS A 28 -36.12 0.30 13.33
N HIS A 29 -34.87 0.76 13.33
CA HIS A 29 -34.43 1.93 14.10
C HIS A 29 -33.96 3.04 13.15
N ASP A 30 -34.82 4.03 12.93
CA ASP A 30 -34.63 5.07 11.91
C ASP A 30 -33.34 5.89 12.03
N LYS A 31 -32.81 6.06 13.25
CA LYS A 31 -31.55 6.78 13.50
C LYS A 31 -30.32 5.91 13.27
N LEU A 32 -30.38 4.62 13.62
CA LEU A 32 -29.24 3.70 13.55
C LEU A 32 -29.03 3.12 12.16
N LYS A 33 -30.11 3.00 11.35
CA LYS A 33 -30.05 2.44 9.99
C LYS A 33 -29.11 3.19 9.04
N LYS A 34 -28.80 4.46 9.29
CA LYS A 34 -27.91 5.28 8.45
C LYS A 34 -26.49 5.42 9.02
N GLY A 35 -26.37 5.56 10.33
CA GLY A 35 -25.08 5.88 10.98
C GLY A 35 -24.20 4.66 11.26
N VAL A 36 -24.79 3.56 11.73
CA VAL A 36 -24.02 2.39 12.17
C VAL A 36 -23.32 1.67 11.02
N PRO A 37 -23.96 1.43 9.86
CA PRO A 37 -23.27 0.81 8.72
C PRO A 37 -22.09 1.66 8.23
N ALA A 38 -22.24 2.97 8.17
CA ALA A 38 -21.17 3.88 7.77
C ALA A 38 -19.99 3.83 8.77
N LEU A 39 -20.26 3.89 10.07
CA LEU A 39 -19.23 3.79 11.11
C LEU A 39 -18.48 2.45 11.05
N ALA A 40 -19.18 1.34 10.81
CA ALA A 40 -18.56 0.04 10.66
C ALA A 40 -17.65 -0.04 9.42
N LEU A 41 -18.08 0.54 8.29
CA LEU A 41 -17.25 0.64 7.09
C LEU A 41 -16.00 1.48 7.34
N PHE A 42 -16.13 2.61 8.05
CA PHE A 42 -14.97 3.42 8.45
C PHE A 42 -14.01 2.65 9.36
N ALA A 43 -14.52 1.87 10.32
CA ALA A 43 -13.69 1.04 11.19
C ALA A 43 -12.93 -0.03 10.41
N ILE A 44 -13.59 -0.71 9.47
CA ILE A 44 -12.96 -1.73 8.59
C ILE A 44 -11.90 -1.10 7.69
N ALA A 45 -12.19 0.06 7.10
CA ALA A 45 -11.22 0.80 6.30
C ALA A 45 -10.00 1.20 7.16
N GLY A 46 -10.22 1.69 8.39
CA GLY A 46 -9.15 1.98 9.33
C GLY A 46 -8.28 0.75 9.61
N VAL A 47 -8.89 -0.42 9.85
CA VAL A 47 -8.14 -1.67 10.04
C VAL A 47 -7.30 -2.01 8.81
N TYR A 48 -7.84 -1.84 7.59
CA TYR A 48 -7.06 -2.05 6.38
C TYR A 48 -5.82 -1.13 6.34
N PHE A 49 -6.01 0.18 6.51
CA PHE A 49 -4.94 1.17 6.39
C PHE A 49 -3.84 1.04 7.45
N PHE A 50 -4.14 0.51 8.65
CA PHE A 50 -3.17 0.39 9.74
C PHE A 50 -2.48 -0.98 9.82
N PHE A 51 -3.09 -2.04 9.30
CA PHE A 51 -2.57 -3.41 9.47
C PHE A 51 -2.09 -4.08 8.18
N VAL A 52 -2.41 -3.51 7.02
CA VAL A 52 -1.97 -4.06 5.74
C VAL A 52 -0.77 -3.27 5.23
N ASN A 53 0.40 -3.90 5.25
CA ASN A 53 1.59 -3.34 4.60
C ASN A 53 1.62 -3.78 3.15
N HIS A 54 1.91 -2.87 2.22
CA HIS A 54 2.08 -3.21 0.81
C HIS A 54 3.48 -3.77 0.56
N VAL A 55 3.62 -4.75 -0.31
CA VAL A 55 4.92 -5.30 -0.74
C VAL A 55 4.97 -5.25 -2.25
N TYR A 56 5.93 -4.51 -2.78
CA TYR A 56 6.21 -4.37 -4.21
C TYR A 56 7.42 -5.24 -4.55
N ILE A 57 7.20 -6.26 -5.38
CA ILE A 57 8.26 -7.14 -5.86
C ILE A 57 8.53 -6.81 -7.31
N VAL A 58 9.75 -6.36 -7.59
CA VAL A 58 10.14 -5.83 -8.88
C VAL A 58 11.13 -6.76 -9.55
N THR A 59 10.91 -7.05 -10.82
CA THR A 59 11.74 -7.96 -11.62
C THR A 59 12.45 -7.22 -12.75
N ASP A 60 13.35 -7.91 -13.46
CA ASP A 60 14.28 -7.23 -14.38
C ASP A 60 13.65 -6.65 -15.65
N ASP A 61 12.45 -7.10 -15.98
CA ASP A 61 11.64 -6.65 -17.11
C ASP A 61 10.65 -5.53 -16.74
N ASN A 62 10.87 -4.87 -15.60
CA ASN A 62 10.00 -3.82 -15.04
C ASN A 62 8.59 -4.30 -14.68
N GLN A 63 8.38 -5.62 -14.49
CA GLN A 63 7.14 -6.09 -13.89
C GLN A 63 7.18 -5.90 -12.38
N VAL A 64 6.08 -5.37 -11.84
CA VAL A 64 5.84 -5.24 -10.40
C VAL A 64 4.69 -6.15 -10.01
N THR A 65 4.93 -7.00 -9.02
CA THR A 65 3.88 -7.80 -8.39
C THR A 65 3.63 -7.26 -6.98
N GLU A 66 2.37 -7.01 -6.68
CA GLU A 66 1.94 -6.43 -5.42
C GLU A 66 1.32 -7.46 -4.49
N TYR A 67 1.75 -7.42 -3.24
CA TYR A 67 1.23 -8.25 -2.17
C TYR A 67 0.88 -7.44 -0.94
N ALA A 68 -0.01 -8.00 -0.13
CA ALA A 68 -0.28 -7.58 1.23
C ALA A 68 0.53 -8.42 2.23
N LEU A 69 1.12 -7.73 3.19
CA LEU A 69 1.81 -8.29 4.34
C LEU A 69 1.05 -7.94 5.62
N ILE A 70 0.42 -8.97 6.20
CA ILE A 70 -0.38 -8.88 7.45
C ILE A 70 0.33 -9.61 8.60
N LYS A 71 1.22 -10.55 8.26
CA LYS A 71 2.07 -11.29 9.19
C LYS A 71 3.48 -11.41 8.62
N THR A 72 4.46 -11.60 9.50
CA THR A 72 5.84 -11.88 9.11
C THR A 72 5.90 -13.00 8.09
N SER A 73 6.69 -12.80 7.04
CA SER A 73 6.80 -13.71 5.90
C SER A 73 8.22 -13.67 5.38
N ASP A 74 8.76 -14.84 5.10
CA ASP A 74 10.02 -14.96 4.38
C ASP A 74 9.72 -15.03 2.88
N PHE A 75 10.57 -14.41 2.05
CA PHE A 75 10.46 -14.39 0.60
C PHE A 75 11.80 -14.78 -0.01
N ASP A 76 11.79 -15.82 -0.84
CA ASP A 76 12.98 -16.29 -1.54
C ASP A 76 13.13 -15.54 -2.86
N LEU A 77 14.27 -14.85 -3.00
CA LEU A 77 14.68 -14.16 -4.21
C LEU A 77 15.17 -15.16 -5.26
N VAL A 78 15.16 -14.76 -6.54
CA VAL A 78 15.59 -15.62 -7.65
C VAL A 78 17.07 -16.01 -7.60
N ASN A 79 17.89 -15.28 -6.85
CA ASN A 79 19.30 -15.62 -6.60
C ASN A 79 19.48 -16.64 -5.45
N GLY A 80 18.40 -17.12 -4.83
CA GLY A 80 18.41 -18.05 -3.70
C GLY A 80 18.58 -17.41 -2.33
N THR A 81 18.67 -16.06 -2.23
CA THR A 81 18.70 -15.39 -0.92
C THR A 81 17.29 -15.17 -0.38
N THR A 82 17.12 -15.29 0.93
CA THR A 82 15.82 -15.08 1.60
C THR A 82 15.77 -13.70 2.25
N VAL A 83 14.68 -12.98 2.01
CA VAL A 83 14.35 -11.72 2.66
C VAL A 83 13.24 -11.95 3.66
N ARG A 84 13.45 -11.52 4.91
CA ARG A 84 12.42 -11.55 5.94
C ARG A 84 11.66 -10.23 6.01
N LEU A 85 10.36 -10.29 5.73
CA LEU A 85 9.47 -9.14 5.75
C LEU A 85 8.68 -9.13 7.06
N VAL A 86 8.71 -8.01 7.77
CA VAL A 86 7.99 -7.82 9.03
C VAL A 86 6.97 -6.69 8.84
N PRO A 87 5.67 -6.91 9.10
CA PRO A 87 4.68 -5.84 9.04
C PRO A 87 4.96 -4.78 10.11
N GLU A 88 4.84 -3.52 9.72
CA GLU A 88 4.89 -2.36 10.60
C GLU A 88 3.48 -1.82 10.86
N THR A 89 3.15 -1.54 12.13
CA THR A 89 1.86 -0.97 12.52
C THR A 89 1.86 0.56 12.36
N LYS A 90 1.97 1.02 11.11
CA LYS A 90 1.88 2.44 10.73
C LYS A 90 1.15 2.55 9.38
N MET A 91 0.46 3.66 9.17
CA MET A 91 -0.19 3.93 7.89
C MET A 91 0.83 4.00 6.75
N ASP A 92 0.40 3.57 5.57
CA ASP A 92 1.10 3.71 4.28
C ASP A 92 2.51 3.08 4.23
N LYS A 93 2.82 2.19 5.18
CA LYS A 93 4.05 1.41 5.16
C LYS A 93 4.04 0.41 4.03
N SER A 94 5.17 0.38 3.31
CA SER A 94 5.37 -0.59 2.26
C SER A 94 6.77 -1.18 2.28
N TRP A 95 6.94 -2.29 1.58
CA TRP A 95 8.22 -2.92 1.35
C TRP A 95 8.49 -2.91 -0.14
N LEU A 96 9.70 -2.53 -0.52
CA LEU A 96 10.20 -2.65 -1.88
C LEU A 96 11.24 -3.76 -1.93
N ILE A 97 11.04 -4.71 -2.83
CA ILE A 97 11.95 -5.84 -3.06
C ILE A 97 12.42 -5.78 -4.51
N ASN A 98 13.73 -5.65 -4.68
CA ASN A 98 14.37 -5.80 -5.98
C ASN A 98 14.73 -7.28 -6.20
N ASN A 99 13.90 -7.99 -6.95
CA ASN A 99 14.10 -9.39 -7.31
C ASN A 99 14.79 -9.55 -8.68
N GLY A 100 15.58 -8.54 -9.07
CA GLY A 100 16.39 -8.53 -10.28
C GLY A 100 17.85 -8.16 -9.99
N THR A 101 18.65 -8.16 -11.05
CA THR A 101 20.07 -7.75 -11.02
C THR A 101 20.25 -6.25 -11.10
N ARG A 102 19.36 -5.55 -11.82
CA ARG A 102 19.52 -4.11 -12.09
C ARG A 102 19.09 -3.28 -10.88
N PRO A 103 19.82 -2.21 -10.54
CA PRO A 103 19.42 -1.34 -9.44
C PRO A 103 18.07 -0.67 -9.74
N LEU A 104 17.36 -0.31 -8.68
CA LEU A 104 16.16 0.50 -8.73
C LEU A 104 16.45 1.83 -8.05
N LYS A 105 15.91 2.91 -8.57
CA LYS A 105 15.93 4.21 -7.90
C LYS A 105 14.54 4.53 -7.41
N PHE A 106 14.41 4.89 -6.15
CA PHE A 106 13.15 5.39 -5.59
C PHE A 106 13.33 6.85 -5.20
N GLU A 107 12.38 7.69 -5.56
CA GLU A 107 12.33 9.09 -5.14
C GLU A 107 10.92 9.48 -4.69
N THR A 108 10.84 10.36 -3.69
CA THR A 108 9.58 11.03 -3.35
C THR A 108 9.56 12.41 -3.98
N VAL A 109 8.49 12.71 -4.71
CA VAL A 109 8.25 14.04 -5.30
C VAL A 109 7.13 14.72 -4.56
N ILE A 110 7.39 15.96 -4.15
CA ILE A 110 6.47 16.78 -3.39
C ILE A 110 5.87 17.83 -4.32
N TYR A 111 4.54 17.85 -4.39
CA TYR A 111 3.77 18.86 -5.13
C TYR A 111 3.12 19.82 -4.15
N GLY A 112 3.27 21.12 -4.40
CA GLY A 112 2.72 22.17 -3.53
C GLY A 112 3.63 22.51 -2.36
N ASN A 113 3.05 23.05 -1.29
CA ASN A 113 3.80 23.58 -0.15
C ASN A 113 3.73 22.57 1.01
N ALA A 114 4.66 21.61 1.06
CA ALA A 114 4.77 20.63 2.15
C ALA A 114 5.97 20.92 3.05
N ASN A 115 5.86 20.50 4.31
CA ASN A 115 6.96 20.57 5.28
C ASN A 115 7.84 19.31 5.29
N GLU A 116 7.51 18.31 4.48
CA GLU A 116 8.30 17.09 4.33
C GLU A 116 9.46 17.33 3.36
N ASN A 117 10.57 16.64 3.57
CA ASN A 117 11.70 16.68 2.65
C ASN A 117 11.58 15.50 1.67
N PRO A 118 11.75 15.74 0.36
CA PRO A 118 11.87 14.65 -0.59
C PRO A 118 13.12 13.85 -0.23
N TYR A 119 13.04 12.54 -0.44
CA TYR A 119 14.17 11.63 -0.28
C TYR A 119 14.27 10.70 -1.47
N GLU A 120 15.51 10.37 -1.80
CA GLU A 120 15.88 9.52 -2.91
C GLU A 120 16.89 8.49 -2.43
N PHE A 121 16.77 7.27 -2.91
CA PHE A 121 17.78 6.24 -2.71
C PHE A 121 17.83 5.25 -3.87
N GLU A 122 18.97 4.57 -4.00
CA GLU A 122 19.14 3.45 -4.91
C GLU A 122 19.10 2.13 -4.13
N LEU A 123 18.31 1.19 -4.63
CA LEU A 123 18.22 -0.18 -4.14
C LEU A 123 18.92 -1.12 -5.13
N GLY A 124 20.09 -1.59 -4.73
CA GLY A 124 20.82 -2.60 -5.51
C GLY A 124 20.00 -3.88 -5.74
N GLY A 125 20.43 -4.68 -6.73
CA GLY A 125 19.81 -5.96 -7.04
C GLY A 125 19.77 -6.91 -5.84
N TYR A 126 18.72 -7.74 -5.78
CA TYR A 126 18.52 -8.74 -4.73
C TYR A 126 18.49 -8.18 -3.30
N LYS A 127 17.98 -6.95 -3.14
CA LYS A 127 17.82 -6.30 -1.84
C LYS A 127 16.37 -5.93 -1.57
N SER A 128 16.09 -5.63 -0.31
CA SER A 128 14.79 -5.11 0.12
C SER A 128 14.97 -3.93 1.07
N ILE A 129 13.93 -3.10 1.15
CA ILE A 129 13.87 -1.97 2.07
C ILE A 129 12.41 -1.68 2.46
N GLY A 130 12.21 -1.28 3.72
CA GLY A 130 10.94 -0.73 4.18
C GLY A 130 10.82 0.74 3.79
N LEU A 131 9.66 1.15 3.32
CA LEU A 131 9.33 2.50 2.89
C LEU A 131 8.32 3.13 3.84
N ASP A 132 8.52 4.41 4.13
CA ASP A 132 7.58 5.23 4.87
C ASP A 132 6.38 5.69 4.02
N ASN A 133 6.43 5.47 2.71
CA ASN A 133 5.37 5.82 1.76
C ASN A 133 5.06 4.64 0.84
N ALA A 134 3.85 4.63 0.28
CA ALA A 134 3.52 3.76 -0.83
C ALA A 134 4.23 4.20 -2.12
N ILE A 135 4.36 3.29 -3.08
CA ILE A 135 4.83 3.61 -4.42
C ILE A 135 3.59 3.94 -5.26
N ASP A 136 3.46 5.19 -5.69
CA ASP A 136 2.31 5.65 -6.47
C ASP A 136 2.50 5.42 -7.97
N TYR A 137 3.74 5.50 -8.45
CA TYR A 137 4.06 5.47 -9.87
C TYR A 137 5.25 4.56 -10.16
N LEU A 138 5.11 3.73 -11.18
CA LEU A 138 6.05 2.69 -11.56
C LEU A 138 6.61 2.97 -12.96
N PHE A 139 7.92 3.17 -13.07
CA PHE A 139 8.65 3.29 -14.34
C PHE A 139 8.13 4.39 -15.28
N VAL A 140 7.72 5.51 -14.70
CA VAL A 140 7.28 6.70 -15.43
C VAL A 140 7.98 7.93 -14.91
N THR A 141 8.19 8.91 -15.77
CA THR A 141 8.74 10.21 -15.37
C THR A 141 7.70 11.00 -14.57
N PRO A 142 8.07 11.64 -13.45
CA PRO A 142 7.14 12.48 -12.70
C PRO A 142 6.67 13.64 -13.57
N PRO A 143 5.35 13.92 -13.64
CA PRO A 143 4.86 15.08 -14.35
C PRO A 143 5.25 16.37 -13.61
N ASN A 144 5.45 17.46 -14.35
CA ASN A 144 5.77 18.77 -13.75
C ASN A 144 4.63 19.35 -12.88
N SER A 145 3.39 18.87 -13.05
CA SER A 145 2.23 19.34 -12.29
C SER A 145 1.17 18.25 -12.17
N ILE A 146 0.52 18.18 -11.01
CA ILE A 146 -0.65 17.32 -10.77
C ILE A 146 -1.79 18.10 -10.13
N LYS A 147 -3.02 17.61 -10.27
CA LYS A 147 -4.18 18.15 -9.56
C LYS A 147 -4.24 17.53 -8.16
N ILE A 148 -4.04 18.34 -7.12
CA ILE A 148 -4.15 17.92 -5.72
C ILE A 148 -5.43 18.46 -5.08
N LYS A 149 -5.98 17.73 -4.10
CA LYS A 149 -7.15 18.14 -3.31
C LYS A 149 -6.77 18.94 -2.05
N SER A 150 -5.51 18.85 -1.65
CA SER A 150 -4.91 19.44 -0.44
C SER A 150 -3.90 20.53 -0.80
N LYS A 151 -3.27 21.15 0.22
CA LYS A 151 -2.20 22.15 0.03
C LYS A 151 -0.92 21.56 -0.58
N SER A 152 -0.69 20.28 -0.34
CA SER A 152 0.42 19.53 -0.90
C SER A 152 0.08 18.05 -1.06
N ALA A 153 0.88 17.35 -1.86
CA ALA A 153 0.89 15.90 -1.93
C ALA A 153 2.34 15.41 -2.10
N THR A 154 2.73 14.46 -1.25
CA THR A 154 3.95 13.67 -1.43
C THR A 154 3.56 12.40 -2.17
N LYS A 155 4.35 12.03 -3.18
CA LYS A 155 4.08 10.88 -4.04
C LYS A 155 5.39 10.10 -4.27
N GLY A 156 5.32 8.77 -4.28
CA GLY A 156 6.48 7.90 -4.47
C GLY A 156 6.63 7.44 -5.93
N TRP A 157 7.81 7.62 -6.50
CA TRP A 157 8.17 7.12 -7.82
C TRP A 157 9.24 6.04 -7.74
N LEU A 158 9.02 4.99 -8.50
CA LEU A 158 10.01 3.97 -8.76
C LEU A 158 10.54 4.11 -10.19
N HIS A 159 11.86 4.18 -10.30
CA HIS A 159 12.61 4.28 -11.54
C HIS A 159 13.53 3.09 -11.72
N ARG A 160 14.04 3.01 -12.93
CA ARG A 160 15.15 2.17 -13.32
C ARG A 160 16.03 2.91 -14.31
#